data_AF-A0A8T0AUI1-F1
#
_entry.id   AF-A0A8T0AUI1-F1
#
_cell.length_a   1.000
_cell.length_b   1.000
_cell.length_c   1.000
_cell.angle_alpha   90.00
_cell.angle_beta   90.00
_cell.angle_gamma   90.00
#
_symmetry.space_group_name_H-M   'P 1'
#
loop_
_entity.id
_entity.type
_entity.pdbx_description
1 polymer ?
#
loop_
_entity_poly.entity_id
_entity_poly.type
_entity_poly.pdbx_seq_one_letter_code
_entity_poly.pdbx_strand_id
1 'polypeptide(L)'
;MKCLLFGLVVFLVPLLIKGEFPDCETTFLEQGQTSCIDNTDGIQHDLDSTWINSQCYKCHCSSVGMTCCDTIVPPNNPNPKLCTVQYDYDTCQARVVNRDDPSLPC
;
A
#
# COMPACT_ATOMS: atom_id res chain seq x y z
N MET A 1 -45.04 -10.91 -22.52
CA MET A 1 -44.52 -12.27 -22.24
C MET A 1 -43.07 -12.30 -22.70
N LYS A 2 -42.13 -11.88 -21.84
CA LYS A 2 -41.08 -12.72 -21.22
C LYS A 2 -40.26 -13.55 -22.24
N CYS A 3 -39.20 -12.94 -22.78
CA CYS A 3 -37.97 -13.65 -23.11
C CYS A 3 -36.88 -13.14 -22.15
N LEU A 4 -36.25 -14.10 -21.49
CA LEU A 4 -35.38 -13.95 -20.34
C LEU A 4 -33.97 -13.46 -20.73
N LEU A 5 -33.47 -12.52 -19.91
CA LEU A 5 -32.08 -12.28 -19.50
C LEU A 5 -31.00 -13.14 -20.19
N PHE A 6 -30.35 -12.60 -21.22
CA PHE A 6 -29.01 -13.03 -21.59
C PHE A 6 -28.02 -12.31 -20.67
N GLY A 7 -27.53 -13.07 -19.67
CA GLY A 7 -26.54 -12.63 -18.70
C GLY A 7 -25.31 -12.05 -19.37
N LEU A 8 -25.02 -10.81 -19.00
CA LEU A 8 -23.88 -10.02 -19.43
C LEU A 8 -22.69 -10.36 -18.51
N VAL A 9 -21.51 -10.51 -19.12
CA VAL A 9 -20.16 -10.45 -18.52
C VAL A 9 -19.66 -11.69 -17.77
N VAL A 10 -18.83 -12.49 -18.45
CA VAL A 10 -17.55 -12.96 -17.87
C VAL A 10 -16.49 -12.87 -18.97
N PHE A 11 -15.92 -11.68 -19.14
CA PHE A 11 -14.66 -11.57 -19.87
C PHE A 11 -13.57 -12.18 -18.97
N LEU A 12 -13.03 -13.32 -19.40
CA LEU A 12 -11.79 -13.87 -18.90
C LEU A 12 -10.68 -12.83 -19.12
N VAL A 13 -10.39 -12.01 -18.12
CA VAL A 13 -9.20 -11.17 -18.13
C VAL A 13 -8.16 -11.82 -17.23
N PRO A 14 -7.15 -12.51 -17.78
CA PRO A 14 -5.96 -12.81 -17.00
C PRO A 14 -5.11 -11.54 -16.99
N LEU A 15 -5.32 -10.67 -16.00
CA LEU A 15 -4.41 -9.57 -15.71
C LEU A 15 -3.80 -9.76 -14.32
N LEU A 16 -3.04 -10.85 -14.17
CA LEU A 16 -1.98 -10.89 -13.17
C LEU A 16 -0.74 -10.27 -13.78
N ILE A 17 -0.77 -8.94 -13.91
CA ILE A 17 0.46 -8.17 -13.88
C ILE A 17 0.38 -7.40 -12.56
N LYS A 18 0.60 -8.12 -11.45
CA LYS A 18 1.11 -7.47 -10.24
C LYS A 18 2.54 -7.06 -10.60
N GLY A 19 2.69 -5.89 -11.22
CA GLY A 19 3.99 -5.24 -11.22
C GLY A 19 4.21 -4.79 -9.79
N GLU A 20 5.25 -5.29 -9.12
CA GLU A 20 5.78 -4.67 -7.90
C GLU A 20 6.39 -3.31 -8.27
N PHE A 21 5.52 -2.34 -8.54
CA PHE A 21 5.82 -0.93 -8.38
C PHE A 21 5.78 -0.63 -6.87
N PRO A 22 6.44 0.42 -6.36
CA PRO A 22 6.11 0.92 -5.03
C PRO A 22 4.58 1.09 -4.98
N ASP A 23 3.92 0.35 -4.10
CA ASP A 23 2.46 0.26 -4.07
C ASP A 23 1.91 1.64 -3.70
N CYS A 24 1.60 2.43 -4.73
CA CYS A 24 1.04 3.76 -4.63
C CYS A 24 -0.47 3.69 -4.80
N GLU A 25 -1.21 4.09 -3.79
CA GLU A 25 -2.67 4.23 -3.82
C GLU A 25 -3.05 5.70 -3.93
N THR A 26 -4.10 6.00 -4.70
CA THR A 26 -4.64 7.36 -4.84
C THR A 26 -6.12 7.37 -4.56
N THR A 27 -6.56 8.30 -3.71
CA THR A 27 -7.96 8.54 -3.38
C THR A 27 -8.34 9.97 -3.78
N PHE A 28 -9.48 10.16 -4.43
CA PHE A 28 -9.94 11.49 -4.82
C PHE A 28 -10.72 12.17 -3.69
N LEU A 29 -10.62 13.49 -3.60
CA LEU A 29 -11.48 14.28 -2.70
C LEU A 29 -12.91 14.33 -3.24
N GLU A 30 -13.90 14.25 -2.33
CA GLU A 30 -15.29 14.51 -2.68
C GLU A 30 -15.57 16.03 -2.83
N GLN A 31 -16.69 16.38 -3.46
CA GLN A 31 -17.07 17.79 -3.63
C GLN A 31 -17.25 18.49 -2.29
N GLY A 32 -16.51 19.60 -2.10
CA GLY A 32 -16.57 20.43 -0.89
C GLY A 32 -15.59 20.01 0.22
N GLN A 33 -14.80 18.96 0.01
CA GLN A 33 -13.77 18.54 0.96
C GLN A 33 -12.51 19.42 0.82
N THR A 34 -11.92 19.81 1.96
CA THR A 34 -10.77 20.75 2.01
C THR A 34 -9.53 20.14 2.67
N SER A 35 -9.49 18.81 2.80
CA SER A 35 -8.44 18.07 3.51
C SER A 35 -8.55 16.58 3.18
N CYS A 36 -7.46 15.84 3.28
CA CYS A 36 -7.47 14.38 3.13
C CYS A 36 -7.62 13.70 4.49
N ILE A 37 -8.23 12.51 4.51
CA ILE A 37 -8.25 11.64 5.70
C ILE A 37 -7.36 10.45 5.37
N ASP A 38 -6.29 10.28 6.14
CA ASP A 38 -5.50 9.06 6.10
C ASP A 38 -6.28 7.96 6.84
N ASN A 39 -6.82 7.00 6.10
CA ASN A 39 -7.58 5.90 6.70
C ASN A 39 -6.70 4.92 7.50
N THR A 40 -5.38 4.98 7.35
CA THR A 40 -4.43 4.17 8.11
C THR A 40 -4.41 4.60 9.57
N ASP A 41 -4.26 5.91 9.79
CA ASP A 41 -4.11 6.50 11.12
C ASP A 41 -5.39 7.19 11.62
N GLY A 42 -6.37 7.39 10.72
CA GLY A 42 -7.59 8.16 10.99
C GLY A 42 -7.35 9.66 11.13
N ILE A 43 -6.21 10.17 10.65
CA ILE A 43 -5.78 11.56 10.83
C ILE A 43 -6.18 12.39 9.62
N GLN A 44 -6.71 13.59 9.88
CA GLN A 44 -7.01 14.58 8.86
C GLN A 44 -5.77 15.42 8.55
N HIS A 45 -5.48 15.60 7.26
CA HIS A 45 -4.33 16.32 6.76
C HIS A 45 -4.77 17.45 5.82
N ASP A 46 -4.17 18.63 6.00
CA ASP A 46 -4.45 19.80 5.18
C ASP A 46 -4.02 19.60 3.72
N LEU A 47 -4.61 20.38 2.80
CA LEU A 47 -4.13 20.44 1.42
C LEU A 47 -2.65 20.84 1.37
N ASP A 48 -1.96 20.32 0.36
CA ASP A 48 -0.53 20.48 0.09
C ASP A 48 0.41 19.91 1.17
N SER A 49 -0.13 19.25 2.20
CA SER A 49 0.67 18.59 3.22
C SER A 49 1.28 17.27 2.73
N THR A 50 2.37 16.85 3.38
CA THR A 50 3.05 15.57 3.14
C THR A 50 3.39 14.96 4.49
N TRP A 51 3.15 13.66 4.66
CA TRP A 51 3.46 12.92 5.89
C TRP A 51 3.88 11.48 5.58
N ILE A 52 4.36 10.80 6.63
CA ILE A 52 4.55 9.34 6.64
C ILE A 52 3.61 8.81 7.71
N ASN A 53 2.80 7.82 7.36
CA ASN A 53 1.83 7.23 8.28
C ASN A 53 2.40 6.04 9.06
N SER A 54 1.62 5.48 9.99
CA SER A 54 2.09 4.37 10.84
C SER A 54 2.41 3.07 10.10
N GLN A 55 1.99 2.95 8.83
CA GLN A 55 2.32 1.82 7.96
C GLN A 55 3.43 2.16 6.95
N CYS A 56 4.15 3.26 7.17
CA CYS A 56 5.28 3.68 6.34
C CYS A 56 4.90 4.04 4.90
N TYR A 57 3.68 4.50 4.68
CA TYR A 57 3.32 5.12 3.42
C TYR A 57 3.63 6.61 3.48
N LYS A 58 4.37 7.11 2.49
CA LYS A 58 4.54 8.54 2.27
C LYS A 58 3.35 9.04 1.48
N CYS A 59 2.57 9.90 2.12
CA CYS A 59 1.35 10.46 1.58
C CYS A 59 1.51 11.94 1.25
N HIS A 60 0.84 12.37 0.20
CA HIS A 60 0.67 13.78 -0.16
C HIS A 60 -0.81 14.07 -0.43
N CYS A 61 -1.34 15.10 0.23
CA CYS A 61 -2.69 15.58 0.00
C CYS A 61 -2.64 16.77 -0.95
N SER A 62 -3.35 16.68 -2.08
CA SER A 62 -3.48 17.76 -3.07
C SER A 62 -4.95 18.17 -3.18
N SER A 63 -5.22 19.26 -3.92
CA SER A 63 -6.59 19.69 -4.23
C SER A 63 -7.42 18.68 -5.03
N VAL A 64 -6.79 17.66 -5.62
CA VAL A 64 -7.46 16.59 -6.38
C VAL A 64 -7.77 15.39 -5.49
N GLY A 65 -6.94 15.13 -4.49
CA GLY A 65 -6.89 13.83 -3.83
C GLY A 65 -5.61 13.62 -3.03
N MET A 66 -5.55 12.46 -2.38
CA MET A 66 -4.40 11.98 -1.65
C MET A 66 -3.71 10.88 -2.44
N THR A 67 -2.39 10.90 -2.51
CA THR A 67 -1.59 9.77 -3.02
C THR A 67 -0.64 9.32 -1.92
N CYS A 68 -0.64 8.01 -1.63
CA CYS A 68 0.19 7.37 -0.61
C CYS A 68 1.00 6.24 -1.24
N CYS A 69 2.31 6.20 -1.02
CA CYS A 69 3.19 5.16 -1.56
C CYS A 69 3.99 4.49 -0.46
N ASP A 70 4.12 3.16 -0.51
CA ASP A 70 5.02 2.42 0.38
C ASP A 70 6.45 2.97 0.26
N THR A 71 7.09 3.20 1.41
CA THR A 71 8.47 3.67 1.51
C THR A 71 9.45 2.56 1.88
N ILE A 72 8.96 1.43 2.40
CA ILE A 72 9.82 0.33 2.79
C ILE A 72 10.28 -0.39 1.53
N VAL A 73 11.60 -0.38 1.31
CA VAL A 73 12.21 -1.18 0.25
C VAL A 73 12.38 -2.62 0.76
N PRO A 74 11.71 -3.63 0.17
CA PRO A 74 11.88 -5.00 0.60
C PRO A 74 13.32 -5.46 0.30
N PRO A 75 14.06 -5.97 1.30
CA PRO A 75 15.40 -6.48 1.06
C PRO A 75 15.34 -7.79 0.28
N ASN A 76 16.39 -8.06 -0.50
CA ASN A 76 16.56 -9.38 -1.12
C ASN A 76 16.73 -10.45 -0.03
N ASN A 77 15.93 -11.53 -0.08
CA ASN A 77 16.05 -12.67 0.83
C ASN A 77 16.63 -13.89 0.07
N PRO A 78 17.95 -14.12 0.10
CA PRO A 78 18.59 -15.18 -0.67
C PRO A 78 18.28 -16.58 -0.14
N ASN A 79 17.83 -16.72 1.12
CA ASN A 79 17.53 -18.01 1.73
C ASN A 79 16.17 -18.00 2.45
N PRO A 80 15.06 -18.00 1.69
CA PRO A 80 13.71 -17.91 2.27
C PRO A 80 13.31 -19.12 3.13
N LYS A 81 14.11 -20.20 3.12
CA LYS A 81 13.90 -21.35 4.02
C LYS A 81 14.41 -21.09 5.44
N LEU A 82 15.55 -20.41 5.56
CA LEU A 82 16.20 -20.15 6.85
C LEU A 82 15.98 -18.71 7.35
N CYS A 83 15.52 -17.82 6.48
CA CYS A 83 15.45 -16.40 6.76
C CYS A 83 14.10 -15.80 6.39
N THR A 84 13.73 -14.74 7.10
CA THR A 84 12.50 -13.99 6.88
C THR A 84 12.76 -12.48 6.90
N VAL A 85 11.87 -11.72 6.28
CA VAL A 85 11.96 -10.26 6.30
C VAL A 85 11.22 -9.77 7.54
N GLN A 86 11.92 -9.03 8.39
CA GLN A 86 11.36 -8.32 9.52
C GLN A 86 11.19 -6.85 9.15
N TYR A 87 9.97 -6.35 9.34
CA TYR A 87 9.60 -4.97 9.11
C TYR A 87 9.62 -4.20 10.43
N ASP A 88 10.19 -3.00 10.40
CA ASP A 88 10.26 -2.06 11.49
C ASP A 88 9.49 -0.80 11.07
N TYR A 89 8.26 -0.68 11.54
CA TYR A 89 7.35 0.41 11.19
C TYR A 89 7.65 1.72 11.94
N ASP A 90 8.44 1.66 13.02
CA ASP A 90 8.90 2.86 13.73
C ASP A 90 9.98 3.60 12.93
N THR A 91 10.83 2.85 12.22
CA THR A 91 11.93 3.39 11.41
C THR A 91 11.69 3.32 9.91
N CYS A 92 10.60 2.67 9.48
CA CYS A 92 10.27 2.37 8.09
C CYS A 92 11.40 1.63 7.34
N GLN A 93 11.95 0.61 8.00
CA GLN A 93 13.02 -0.23 7.47
C GLN A 93 12.62 -1.69 7.47
N ALA A 94 13.24 -2.46 6.58
CA ALA A 94 13.13 -3.90 6.57
C ALA A 94 14.52 -4.54 6.55
N ARG A 95 14.66 -5.62 7.30
CA ARG A 95 15.91 -6.40 7.39
C ARG A 95 15.62 -7.88 7.26
N VAL A 96 16.59 -8.63 6.73
CA VAL A 96 16.50 -10.09 6.68
C VAL A 96 17.10 -10.64 7.97
N VAL A 97 16.34 -11.47 8.68
CA VAL A 97 16.74 -12.08 9.95
C VAL A 97 16.58 -13.59 9.89
N ASN A 98 17.25 -14.30 10.79
CA ASN A 98 17.05 -15.73 10.94
C ASN A 98 15.58 -16.02 11.32
N ARG A 99 15.01 -17.06 10.71
CA ARG A 99 13.60 -17.42 10.87
C ARG A 99 13.26 -17.94 12.27
N ASP A 100 14.17 -18.68 12.90
CA ASP A 100 13.97 -19.31 14.20
C ASP A 100 14.33 -18.34 15.34
N ASP A 101 15.31 -17.46 15.12
CA ASP A 101 15.72 -16.41 16.08
C ASP A 101 15.93 -15.05 15.37
N PRO A 102 14.93 -14.15 15.40
CA PRO A 102 15.01 -12.84 14.76
C PRO A 102 16.09 -11.89 15.31
N SER A 103 16.72 -12.21 16.45
CA SER A 103 17.84 -11.44 16.99
C SER A 103 19.16 -11.71 16.27
N LEU A 104 19.22 -12.80 15.49
CA LEU A 104 20.40 -13.19 14.71
C LEU A 104 20.26 -12.72 13.26
N PRO A 105 21.39 -12.33 12.63
CA PRO A 105 21.40 -12.03 11.21
C PRO A 105 21.05 -13.29 10.39
N CYS A 106 20.39 -13.03 9.26
CA CYS A 106 20.56 -13.86 8.08
C CYS A 106 21.89 -13.41 7.39
#